data_AF-A0A1F9C4S8-F1
#
_entry.id   AF-A0A1F9C4S8-F1
#
_cell.length_a   1.000
_cell.length_b   1.000
_cell.length_c   1.000
_cell.angle_alpha   90.00
_cell.angle_beta   90.00
_cell.angle_gamma   90.00
#
_symmetry.space_group_name_H-M   'P 1'
#
loop_
_entity.id
_entity.type
_entity.pdbx_description
1 polymer ?
#
loop_
_entity_poly.entity_id
_entity_poly.type
_entity_poly.pdbx_seq_one_letter_code
_entity_poly.pdbx_strand_id
1 'polypeptide(L)'
;MVRDTITLVGPAVTSFQINSGAANTASRTVTLNNTASNKPTQYMASESSSFVRARWTFYSVIAKFTLSSGAGTKTVYFKVKSSIGESPVISETITLD
;
A
#
# COMPACT_ATOMS: atom_id res chain seq x y z
N MET A 1 23.04 -27.62 -23.68
CA MET A 1 22.11 -26.49 -23.85
C MET A 1 21.78 -25.98 -22.45
N VAL A 2 22.36 -24.85 -22.05
CA VAL A 2 22.06 -24.24 -20.73
C VAL A 2 20.65 -23.65 -20.83
N ARG A 3 19.78 -23.99 -19.88
CA ARG A 3 18.45 -23.38 -19.73
C ARG A 3 18.62 -22.15 -18.83
N ASP A 4 18.86 -20.99 -19.42
CA ASP A 4 18.79 -19.74 -18.68
C ASP A 4 17.33 -19.49 -18.30
N THR A 5 17.01 -19.72 -17.02
CA THR A 5 15.70 -19.41 -16.47
C THR A 5 15.72 -17.94 -16.07
N ILE A 6 15.14 -17.06 -16.89
CA ILE A 6 14.81 -15.70 -16.43
C ILE A 6 13.65 -15.85 -15.43
N THR A 7 13.96 -15.78 -14.14
CA THR A 7 12.95 -15.63 -13.09
C THR A 7 12.34 -14.24 -13.17
N LEU A 8 11.09 -14.20 -13.58
CA LEU A 8 10.31 -12.97 -13.63
C LEU A 8 9.78 -12.65 -12.23
N VAL A 9 10.33 -11.62 -11.59
CA VAL A 9 9.99 -11.25 -10.20
C VAL A 9 8.93 -10.14 -10.20
N GLY A 10 7.81 -10.40 -9.53
CA GLY A 10 6.73 -9.42 -9.34
C GLY A 10 7.13 -8.23 -8.44
N PRO A 11 6.30 -7.17 -8.38
CA PRO A 11 6.57 -6.04 -7.52
C PRO A 11 6.45 -6.43 -6.04
N ALA A 12 7.25 -5.79 -5.18
CA ALA A 12 7.18 -5.97 -3.74
C ALA A 12 7.25 -4.60 -3.06
N VAL A 13 6.46 -4.41 -2.00
CA VAL A 13 6.56 -3.21 -1.17
C VAL A 13 7.64 -3.45 -0.12
N THR A 14 8.63 -2.57 -0.09
CA THR A 14 9.83 -2.70 0.78
C THR A 14 9.74 -1.84 2.03
N SER A 15 8.91 -0.79 2.02
CA SER A 15 8.57 0.01 3.19
C SER A 15 7.19 0.61 3.01
N PHE A 16 6.45 0.74 4.11
CA PHE A 16 5.14 1.37 4.16
C PHE A 16 4.94 1.99 5.53
N GLN A 17 4.48 3.23 5.55
CA GLN A 17 4.20 3.99 6.76
C GLN A 17 3.01 4.92 6.50
N ILE A 18 2.17 5.12 7.52
CA ILE A 18 1.11 6.13 7.50
C ILE A 18 1.64 7.40 8.16
N ASN A 19 1.47 8.57 7.53
CA ASN A 19 1.97 9.85 8.02
C ASN A 19 3.44 9.80 8.47
N SER A 20 4.31 9.21 7.64
CA SER A 20 5.75 9.02 7.96
C SER A 20 6.01 8.27 9.28
N GLY A 21 5.09 7.40 9.72
CA GLY A 21 5.22 6.59 10.93
C GLY A 21 4.65 7.27 12.19
N ALA A 22 3.81 8.30 12.04
CA ALA A 22 3.14 8.91 13.18
C ALA A 22 2.21 7.92 13.89
N ALA A 23 2.25 7.90 15.23
CA ALA A 23 1.40 7.03 16.04
C ALA A 23 -0.09 7.44 15.98
N ASN A 24 -0.37 8.75 15.93
CA ASN A 24 -1.71 9.31 15.97
C ASN A 24 -1.89 10.42 14.92
N THR A 25 -3.14 10.74 14.60
CA THR A 25 -3.51 11.89 13.76
C THR A 25 -4.90 12.41 14.13
N ALA A 26 -5.10 13.72 14.05
CA ALA A 26 -6.43 14.34 14.12
C ALA A 26 -7.10 14.47 12.74
N SER A 27 -6.39 14.12 11.65
CA SER A 27 -6.89 14.25 10.28
C SER A 27 -7.29 12.88 9.73
N ARG A 28 -8.50 12.79 9.17
CA ARG A 28 -8.92 11.62 8.40
C ARG A 28 -8.16 11.44 7.09
N THR A 29 -7.60 12.52 6.54
CA THR A 29 -6.77 12.43 5.34
C THR A 29 -5.32 12.25 5.76
N VAL A 30 -4.76 11.10 5.43
CA VAL A 30 -3.39 10.70 5.77
C VAL A 30 -2.54 10.51 4.51
N THR A 31 -1.23 10.55 4.68
CA THR A 31 -0.28 10.14 3.64
C THR A 31 0.12 8.69 3.82
N LEU A 32 0.22 7.98 2.71
CA LEU A 32 0.74 6.63 2.60
C LEU A 32 2.15 6.76 2.01
N ASN A 33 3.16 6.72 2.87
CA ASN A 33 4.56 6.77 2.50
C ASN A 33 5.03 5.36 2.18
N ASN A 34 5.52 5.11 0.97
CA ASN A 34 5.89 3.76 0.56
C ASN A 34 7.07 3.71 -0.41
N THR A 35 7.81 2.60 -0.35
CA THR A 35 8.81 2.22 -1.34
C THR A 35 8.50 0.83 -1.87
N ALA A 36 8.73 0.61 -3.17
CA ALA A 36 8.47 -0.68 -3.79
C ALA A 36 9.51 -0.98 -4.88
N SER A 37 9.83 -2.26 -5.03
CA SER A 37 10.76 -2.79 -6.03
C SER A 37 10.03 -3.25 -7.31
N ASN A 38 10.81 -3.54 -8.35
CA ASN A 38 10.34 -4.11 -9.62
C ASN A 38 9.24 -3.29 -10.33
N LYS A 39 9.36 -1.95 -10.24
CA LYS A 39 8.63 -0.96 -11.06
C LYS A 39 7.10 -1.15 -11.05
N PRO A 40 6.42 -0.92 -9.92
CA PRO A 40 4.96 -0.93 -9.88
C PRO A 40 4.37 0.19 -10.75
N THR A 41 3.25 -0.09 -11.38
CA THR A 41 2.49 0.87 -12.19
C THR A 41 1.27 1.39 -11.45
N GLN A 42 0.71 0.59 -10.53
CA GLN A 42 -0.49 0.92 -9.77
C GLN A 42 -0.36 0.48 -8.31
N TYR A 43 -1.11 1.14 -7.43
CA TYR A 43 -1.31 0.74 -6.04
C TYR A 43 -2.80 0.63 -5.72
N MET A 44 -3.09 -0.05 -4.62
CA MET A 44 -4.42 -0.13 -4.03
C MET A 44 -4.29 -0.05 -2.51
N ALA A 45 -5.16 0.73 -1.89
CA ALA A 45 -5.23 0.88 -0.44
C ALA A 45 -6.68 0.71 0.05
N SER A 46 -6.87 0.13 1.24
CA SER A 46 -8.20 -0.07 1.84
C SER A 46 -8.09 -0.28 3.36
N GLU A 47 -9.14 0.02 4.12
CA GLU A 47 -9.29 -0.43 5.52
C GLU A 47 -9.83 -1.87 5.62
N SER A 48 -10.04 -2.56 4.49
CA SER A 48 -10.38 -3.98 4.42
C SER A 48 -9.29 -4.79 3.73
N SER A 49 -8.81 -5.84 4.38
CA SER A 49 -7.81 -6.77 3.83
C SER A 49 -8.26 -7.48 2.54
N SER A 50 -9.58 -7.56 2.33
CA SER A 50 -10.18 -8.15 1.12
C SER A 50 -10.11 -7.24 -0.10
N PHE A 51 -9.88 -5.94 0.09
CA PHE A 51 -9.94 -4.90 -0.95
C PHE A 51 -11.26 -4.88 -1.74
N VAL A 52 -12.34 -5.47 -1.20
CA VAL A 52 -13.65 -5.44 -1.84
C VAL A 52 -14.06 -3.98 -2.05
N ARG A 53 -14.36 -3.62 -3.31
CA ARG A 53 -14.71 -2.26 -3.79
C ARG A 53 -13.56 -1.24 -3.77
N ALA A 54 -12.35 -1.61 -3.37
CA ALA A 54 -11.17 -0.77 -3.58
C ALA A 54 -10.80 -0.76 -5.07
N ARG A 55 -10.08 0.28 -5.51
CA ARG A 55 -9.71 0.47 -6.91
C ARG A 55 -8.20 0.64 -7.05
N TRP A 56 -7.67 0.10 -8.15
CA TRP A 56 -6.29 0.35 -8.55
C TRP A 56 -6.15 1.80 -9.02
N THR A 57 -5.16 2.51 -8.48
CA THR A 57 -4.80 3.89 -8.84
C THR A 57 -3.35 3.94 -9.30
N PHE A 58 -2.96 4.94 -10.10
CA PHE A 58 -1.56 5.12 -10.51
C PHE A 58 -0.62 5.17 -9.30
N TYR A 59 0.48 4.42 -9.40
CA TYR A 59 1.46 4.34 -8.33
C TYR A 59 2.03 5.72 -7.97
N SER A 60 2.05 6.02 -6.67
CA SER A 60 2.72 7.17 -6.07
C SER A 60 3.49 6.68 -4.84
N VAL A 61 4.64 7.30 -4.57
CA VAL A 61 5.44 7.03 -3.35
C VAL A 61 4.89 7.73 -2.11
N ILE A 62 4.01 8.72 -2.32
CA ILE A 62 3.29 9.45 -1.27
C ILE A 62 1.84 9.57 -1.74
N ALA A 63 1.04 8.53 -1.48
CA ALA A 63 -0.37 8.52 -1.81
C ALA A 63 -1.20 9.20 -0.70
N LYS A 64 -2.38 9.73 -1.05
CA LYS A 64 -3.36 10.23 -0.08
C LYS A 64 -4.42 9.17 0.15
N PHE A 65 -4.81 8.99 1.41
CA PHE A 65 -5.88 8.07 1.79
C PHE A 65 -6.81 8.72 2.82
N THR A 66 -8.12 8.48 2.69
CA THR A 66 -9.11 8.99 3.64
C THR A 66 -9.60 7.84 4.52
N LEU A 67 -9.30 7.91 5.81
CA LEU A 67 -9.72 6.97 6.83
C LEU A 67 -11.24 7.02 7.04
N SER A 68 -11.80 5.90 7.48
CA SER A 68 -13.16 5.81 8.02
C SER A 68 -13.40 6.84 9.13
N SER A 69 -14.65 7.25 9.33
CA SER A 69 -15.03 8.16 10.41
C SER A 69 -14.89 7.49 11.79
N GLY A 70 -14.86 8.32 12.84
CA GLY A 70 -14.82 7.89 14.23
C GLY A 70 -13.40 7.63 14.74
N ALA A 71 -13.14 8.05 15.97
CA ALA A 71 -11.86 7.87 16.64
C ALA A 71 -11.50 6.39 16.85
N GLY A 72 -10.23 6.13 17.07
CA GLY A 72 -9.66 4.80 17.35
C GLY A 72 -8.64 4.34 16.32
N THR A 73 -8.10 3.14 16.55
CA THR A 73 -7.09 2.53 15.68
C THR A 73 -7.68 2.23 14.29
N LYS A 74 -7.02 2.76 13.26
CA LYS A 74 -7.29 2.49 11.86
C LYS A 74 -6.18 1.63 11.28
N THR A 75 -6.55 0.59 10.54
CA THR A 75 -5.60 -0.26 9.79
C THR A 75 -5.77 0.00 8.32
N VAL A 76 -4.68 0.36 7.62
CA VAL A 76 -4.68 0.51 6.17
C VAL A 76 -3.87 -0.63 5.57
N TYR A 77 -4.52 -1.41 4.71
CA TYR A 77 -3.90 -2.42 3.87
C TYR A 77 -3.45 -1.78 2.56
N PHE A 78 -2.28 -2.20 2.07
CA PHE A 78 -1.66 -1.68 0.87
C PHE A 78 -1.05 -2.80 0.04
N LYS A 79 -1.20 -2.70 -1.28
CA LYS A 79 -0.49 -3.54 -2.25
C LYS A 79 -0.25 -2.77 -3.54
N VAL A 80 0.75 -3.21 -4.30
CA VAL A 80 1.09 -2.66 -5.61
C VAL A 80 0.96 -3.71 -6.69
N LYS A 81 0.90 -3.29 -7.95
CA LYS A 81 0.99 -4.20 -9.09
C LYS A 81 1.77 -3.60 -10.24
N SER A 82 2.25 -4.47 -11.12
CA SER A 82 2.89 -4.15 -12.39
C SER A 82 2.31 -5.05 -13.49
N SER A 83 2.89 -5.02 -14.70
CA SER A 83 2.57 -5.96 -15.78
C SER A 83 2.89 -7.41 -15.44
N ILE A 84 3.70 -7.64 -14.41
CA ILE A 84 4.18 -8.97 -14.00
C ILE A 84 3.25 -9.62 -12.98
N GLY A 85 2.56 -8.83 -12.17
CA GLY A 85 1.67 -9.33 -11.12
C GLY A 85 1.47 -8.33 -9.98
N GLU A 86 0.91 -8.82 -8.89
CA GLU A 86 0.66 -8.06 -7.66
C GLU A 86 1.71 -8.39 -6.59
N SER A 87 1.96 -7.44 -5.69
CA SER A 87 2.72 -7.70 -4.47
C SER A 87 1.87 -8.46 -3.45
N PRO A 88 2.51 -9.09 -2.45
CA PRO A 88 1.83 -9.41 -1.20
C PRO A 88 1.12 -8.19 -0.60
N VAL A 89 0.09 -8.45 0.19
CA VAL A 89 -0.59 -7.43 0.99
C VAL A 89 0.24 -7.14 2.23
N ILE A 90 0.44 -5.86 2.50
CA ILE A 90 1.00 -5.37 3.76
C ILE A 90 0.00 -4.43 4.44
N SER A 91 0.25 -4.07 5.69
CA SER A 91 -0.61 -3.15 6.42
C SER A 91 0.15 -2.36 7.46
N GLU A 92 -0.35 -1.17 7.77
CA GLU A 92 0.10 -0.32 8.86
C GLU A 92 -1.10 0.21 9.64
N THR A 93 -0.85 0.73 10.84
CA THR A 93 -1.89 1.30 11.71
C THR A 93 -1.59 2.73 12.11
N ILE A 94 -2.65 3.51 12.35
CA ILE A 94 -2.59 4.83 12.97
C ILE A 94 -3.81 5.03 13.86
N THR A 95 -3.67 5.72 14.98
CA THR A 95 -4.83 6.12 15.80
C THR A 95 -5.41 7.42 15.27
N LEU A 96 -6.71 7.44 14.98
CA LEU A 96 -7.45 8.68 14.72
C LEU A 96 -7.99 9.21 16.05
N ASP A 97 -7.63 10.44 16.40
CA ASP A 97 -8.08 11.13 17.61
C ASP A 97 -9.45 11.82 17.41
#